data_AF-A0A180FWY2-F1
#
_entry.id   AF-A0A180FWY2-F1
#
_cell.length_a   1.000
_cell.length_b   1.000
_cell.length_c   1.000
_cell.angle_alpha   90.00
_cell.angle_beta   90.00
_cell.angle_gamma   90.00
#
_symmetry.space_group_name_H-M   'P 1'
#
loop_
_entity.id
_entity.type
_entity.pdbx_description
1 polymer ?
#
loop_
_entity_poly.entity_id
_entity_poly.type
_entity_poly.pdbx_seq_one_letter_code
_entity_poly.pdbx_strand_id
1 'polypeptide(L)'
;MDVTTSFKLFVSKRGKKNIKNWMPVPSEVDFNVTIIPGKTTLEEFQSLVALGCDKAVANTGSLVLEVLGKNKKKHELNWFVSIPRVKGWFKCDWVKITDVNSYQLWIDAFLNTK
;
A
#
# COMPACT_ATOMS: atom_id res chain seq x y z
N MET A 1 -16.12 9.27 -10.19
CA MET A 1 -14.76 9.21 -10.74
C MET A 1 -14.02 8.20 -9.88
N ASP A 2 -13.43 7.21 -10.53
CA ASP A 2 -12.76 6.13 -9.82
C ASP A 2 -11.25 6.38 -9.87
N VAL A 3 -10.57 6.08 -8.77
CA VAL A 3 -9.13 6.26 -8.64
C VAL A 3 -8.48 4.89 -8.77
N THR A 4 -7.82 4.65 -9.90
CA THR A 4 -6.98 3.46 -10.08
C THR A 4 -5.57 3.76 -9.62
N THR A 5 -5.06 2.92 -8.71
CA THR A 5 -3.70 3.01 -8.19
C THR A 5 -2.96 1.70 -8.41
N SER A 6 -1.65 1.80 -8.67
CA SER A 6 -0.77 0.65 -8.88
C SER A 6 0.11 0.42 -7.66
N PHE A 7 0.33 -0.84 -7.33
CA PHE A 7 1.04 -1.26 -6.13
C PHE A 7 2.33 -2.00 -6.46
N LYS A 8 3.30 -1.88 -5.55
CA LYS A 8 4.51 -2.70 -5.55
C LYS A 8 4.72 -3.24 -4.15
N LEU A 9 4.81 -4.56 -4.03
CA LEU A 9 5.11 -5.23 -2.78
C LEU A 9 6.61 -5.19 -2.51
N PHE A 10 6.99 -4.86 -1.27
CA PHE A 10 8.37 -4.93 -0.80
C PHE A 10 8.45 -5.83 0.42
N VAL A 11 9.47 -6.67 0.46
CA VAL A 11 9.75 -7.53 1.62
C VAL A 11 11.11 -7.17 2.21
N SER A 12 11.19 -7.17 3.54
CA SER A 12 12.46 -6.93 4.22
C SER A 12 13.34 -8.18 4.09
N LYS A 13 14.53 -8.03 3.54
CA LYS A 13 15.58 -9.04 3.55
C LYS A 13 16.67 -8.60 4.52
N ARG A 14 17.06 -9.46 5.46
CA ARG A 14 18.20 -9.18 6.34
C ARG A 14 19.50 -9.29 5.55
N GLY A 15 20.28 -8.21 5.52
CA GLY A 15 21.64 -8.22 4.96
C GLY A 15 22.68 -8.76 5.95
N LYS A 16 23.94 -8.86 5.50
CA LYS A 16 25.09 -9.38 6.27
C LYS A 16 25.39 -8.62 7.59
N LYS A 17 24.81 -7.44 7.81
CA LYS A 17 25.00 -6.60 9.01
C LYS A 17 23.71 -6.31 9.79
N ASN A 18 22.67 -7.15 9.68
CA ASN A 18 21.34 -6.93 10.28
C ASN A 18 20.61 -5.65 9.83
N ILE A 19 21.12 -4.97 8.80
CA ILE A 19 20.40 -3.85 8.16
C ILE A 19 19.20 -4.44 7.41
N LYS A 20 18.00 -3.91 7.67
CA LYS A 20 16.78 -4.22 6.93
C LYS A 20 16.87 -3.55 5.55
N ASN A 21 17.03 -4.36 4.51
CA ASN A 21 16.92 -3.89 3.13
C ASN A 21 15.55 -4.26 2.59
N TRP A 22 14.82 -3.30 2.04
CA TRP A 22 13.50 -3.53 1.43
C TRP A 22 13.70 -3.82 -0.05
N MET A 23 13.38 -5.05 -0.45
CA MET A 23 13.52 -5.51 -1.84
C MET A 23 12.14 -5.60 -2.48
N PRO A 24 11.95 -5.08 -3.71
CA PRO A 24 10.71 -5.27 -4.42
C PRO A 24 10.53 -6.76 -4.71
N VAL A 25 9.32 -7.26 -4.51
CA VAL A 25 8.95 -8.60 -4.97
C VAL A 25 8.58 -8.49 -6.44
N PRO A 26 9.23 -9.25 -7.35
CA PRO A 26 8.83 -9.29 -8.74
C PRO A 26 7.38 -9.75 -8.85
N SER A 27 6.59 -9.06 -9.66
CA SER A 27 5.24 -9.47 -10.04
C SER A 27 5.20 -9.63 -11.55
N GLU A 28 4.59 -10.72 -12.02
CA GLU A 28 4.38 -10.95 -13.45
C GLU A 28 3.14 -10.20 -13.97
N VAL A 29 2.30 -9.68 -13.07
CA VAL A 29 1.07 -8.97 -13.37
C VAL A 29 1.05 -7.58 -12.76
N ASP A 30 0.40 -6.65 -13.46
CA ASP A 30 0.14 -5.32 -12.90
C ASP A 30 -0.83 -5.43 -11.73
N PHE A 31 -0.39 -4.92 -10.58
CA PHE A 31 -1.19 -4.92 -9.37
C PHE A 31 -1.92 -3.59 -9.23
N ASN A 32 -3.14 -3.53 -9.78
CA ASN A 32 -4.00 -2.35 -9.74
C ASN A 32 -5.16 -2.54 -8.75
N VAL A 33 -5.46 -1.49 -7.98
CA VAL A 33 -6.65 -1.42 -7.12
C VAL A 33 -7.45 -0.19 -7.52
N THR A 34 -8.76 -0.36 -7.66
CA THR A 34 -9.68 0.73 -7.94
C THR A 34 -10.37 1.15 -6.66
N ILE A 35 -10.29 2.44 -6.35
CA ILE A 35 -10.86 3.08 -5.17
C ILE A 35 -11.99 3.99 -5.64
N ILE A 36 -13.14 3.92 -4.98
CA ILE A 36 -14.24 4.86 -5.19
C ILE A 36 -14.22 5.87 -4.03
N PRO A 37 -13.80 7.12 -4.26
CA PRO A 37 -13.73 8.13 -3.22
C PRO A 37 -15.06 8.30 -2.47
N GLY A 38 -14.99 8.39 -1.14
CA GLY A 38 -16.16 8.51 -0.27
C GLY A 38 -16.98 7.22 -0.12
N LYS A 39 -16.65 6.13 -0.82
CA LYS A 39 -17.29 4.82 -0.65
C LYS A 39 -16.31 3.77 -0.15
N THR A 40 -15.13 3.68 -0.77
CA THR A 40 -14.09 2.72 -0.38
C THR A 40 -13.39 3.20 0.89
N THR A 41 -13.71 2.55 2.00
CA THR A 41 -13.07 2.78 3.30
C THR A 41 -11.61 2.33 3.30
N LEU A 42 -10.84 2.75 4.31
CA LEU A 42 -9.47 2.28 4.50
C LEU A 42 -9.38 0.75 4.64
N GLU A 43 -10.32 0.15 5.35
CA GLU A 43 -10.35 -1.30 5.60
C GLU A 43 -10.66 -2.09 4.32
N GLU A 44 -11.62 -1.61 3.52
CA GLU A 44 -11.91 -2.19 2.21
C GLU A 44 -10.73 -2.01 1.25
N PHE A 45 -10.11 -0.83 1.24
CA PHE A 45 -8.91 -0.58 0.46
C PHE A 45 -7.77 -1.54 0.81
N GLN A 46 -7.46 -1.71 2.10
CA GLN A 46 -6.43 -2.62 2.56
C GLN A 46 -6.77 -4.09 2.24
N SER A 47 -8.05 -4.46 2.29
CA SER A 47 -8.54 -5.78 1.90
C SER A 47 -8.39 -6.02 0.39
N LEU A 48 -8.70 -5.03 -0.44
CA LEU A 48 -8.48 -5.07 -1.89
C LEU A 48 -6.99 -5.23 -2.22
N VAL A 49 -6.12 -4.54 -1.49
CA VAL A 49 -4.67 -4.71 -1.65
C VAL A 49 -4.28 -6.14 -1.29
N ALA A 50 -4.72 -6.68 -0.16
CA ALA A 50 -4.39 -8.05 0.24
C ALA A 50 -4.80 -9.08 -0.83
N LEU A 51 -5.99 -8.93 -1.40
CA LEU A 51 -6.48 -9.78 -2.49
C LEU A 51 -5.61 -9.68 -3.74
N GLY A 52 -5.15 -8.47 -4.10
CA GLY A 52 -4.27 -8.30 -5.26
C GLY A 52 -2.85 -8.77 -5.01
N CYS A 53 -2.34 -8.69 -3.77
CA CYS A 53 -1.07 -9.31 -3.38
C CYS A 53 -1.09 -10.81 -3.63
N ASP A 54 -2.13 -11.53 -3.21
CA ASP A 54 -2.23 -12.98 -3.44
C ASP A 54 -2.30 -13.37 -4.91
N LYS A 55 -2.85 -12.51 -5.76
CA LYS A 55 -2.84 -12.70 -7.22
C LYS A 55 -1.47 -12.47 -7.84
N ALA A 56 -0.74 -11.46 -7.35
CA ALA A 56 0.59 -11.12 -7.85
C ALA A 56 1.66 -12.11 -7.37
N VAL A 57 1.57 -12.53 -6.11
CA VAL A 57 2.53 -13.41 -5.43
C VAL A 57 1.77 -14.28 -4.43
N ALA A 58 1.70 -15.58 -4.69
CA ALA A 58 0.94 -16.50 -3.85
C ALA A 58 1.34 -16.44 -2.36
N ASN A 59 0.34 -16.51 -1.48
CA ASN A 59 0.47 -16.50 -0.01
C ASN A 59 0.95 -15.17 0.60
N THR A 60 0.93 -14.07 -0.15
CA THR A 60 1.29 -12.74 0.39
C THR A 60 0.09 -11.95 0.89
N GLY A 61 -1.11 -12.22 0.37
CA GLY A 61 -2.35 -11.62 0.86
C GLY A 61 -2.67 -12.02 2.29
N SER A 62 -2.47 -13.30 2.63
CA SER A 62 -2.63 -13.79 4.01
C SER A 62 -1.72 -13.06 5.01
N LEU A 63 -0.47 -12.75 4.63
CA LEU A 63 0.45 -11.97 5.48
C LEU A 63 -0.06 -10.54 5.72
N VAL A 64 -0.62 -9.89 4.70
CA VAL A 64 -1.22 -8.57 4.85
C VAL A 64 -2.41 -8.64 5.81
N LEU A 65 -3.32 -9.60 5.62
CA LEU A 65 -4.48 -9.79 6.49
C LEU A 65 -4.11 -10.14 7.93
N GLU A 66 -3.07 -10.95 8.15
CA GLU A 66 -2.57 -11.28 9.49
C GLU A 66 -2.12 -10.04 10.27
N VAL A 67 -1.43 -9.11 9.60
CA VAL A 67 -0.99 -7.86 10.22
C VAL A 67 -2.14 -6.89 10.47
N LEU A 68 -3.13 -6.86 9.59
CA LEU A 68 -4.32 -6.02 9.75
C LEU A 68 -5.27 -6.54 10.83
N GLY A 69 -5.32 -7.86 11.02
CA GLY A 69 -6.15 -8.53 12.00
C GLY A 69 -5.68 -8.39 13.46
N LYS A 70 -6.16 -9.28 14.33
CA LYS A 70 -5.87 -9.24 15.78
C LYS A 70 -4.41 -9.54 16.14
N ASN A 71 -3.61 -10.04 15.20
CA ASN A 71 -2.22 -10.46 15.38
C ASN A 71 -1.19 -9.40 14.91
N LYS A 72 -1.50 -8.11 15.09
CA LYS A 72 -0.65 -6.94 14.76
C LYS A 72 0.83 -7.02 15.18
N LYS A 73 1.19 -7.91 16.12
CA LYS A 73 2.51 -7.92 16.77
C LYS A 73 3.60 -8.71 16.04
N LYS A 74 3.28 -9.47 14.98
CA LYS A 74 4.27 -10.39 14.38
C LYS A 74 5.07 -9.77 13.22
N HIS A 75 4.47 -8.89 12.43
CA HIS A 75 5.10 -8.32 11.25
C HIS A 75 4.83 -6.82 11.13
N GLU A 76 5.81 -6.09 10.62
CA GLU A 76 5.72 -4.66 10.35
C GLU A 76 5.16 -4.46 8.94
N LEU A 77 4.04 -3.75 8.82
CA LEU A 77 3.43 -3.37 7.54
C LEU A 77 3.38 -1.85 7.44
N ASN A 78 4.03 -1.31 6.41
CA ASN A 78 4.03 0.13 6.11
C ASN A 78 3.34 0.38 4.78
N TRP A 79 2.40 1.32 4.76
CA TRP A 79 1.67 1.75 3.57
C TRP A 79 2.23 3.08 3.06
N PHE A 80 3.09 3.04 2.05
CA PHE A 80 3.64 4.25 1.43
C PHE A 80 2.87 4.62 0.18
N VAL A 81 2.51 5.90 0.05
CA VAL A 81 1.75 6.41 -1.09
C VAL A 81 2.47 7.58 -1.76
N SER A 82 2.20 7.75 -3.05
CA SER A 82 2.72 8.86 -3.84
C SER A 82 1.74 9.22 -4.95
N ILE A 83 1.71 10.50 -5.33
CA ILE A 83 0.96 11.00 -6.48
C ILE A 83 1.96 11.69 -7.43
N PRO A 84 2.13 11.20 -8.67
CA PRO A 84 3.02 11.82 -9.63
C PRO A 84 2.68 13.31 -9.84
N ARG A 85 3.71 14.16 -9.89
CA ARG A 85 3.60 15.61 -10.16
C ARG A 85 2.90 16.44 -9.08
N VAL A 86 2.55 15.87 -7.94
CA VAL A 86 2.00 16.60 -6.79
C VAL A 86 3.07 16.81 -5.73
N LYS A 87 3.40 18.07 -5.46
CA LYS A 87 4.38 18.43 -4.43
C LYS A 87 3.90 17.96 -3.06
N GLY A 88 4.79 17.34 -2.28
CA GLY A 88 4.47 16.76 -0.97
C GLY A 88 3.92 15.33 -1.05
N TRP A 89 3.75 14.79 -2.26
CA TRP A 89 3.31 13.42 -2.51
C TRP A 89 4.26 12.68 -3.46
N PHE A 90 5.50 13.13 -3.62
CA PHE A 90 6.50 12.41 -4.40
C PHE A 90 6.95 11.14 -3.67
N LYS A 91 7.54 10.19 -4.40
CA LYS A 91 8.07 8.95 -3.80
C LYS A 91 9.12 9.22 -2.71
N CYS A 92 9.88 10.30 -2.85
CA CYS A 92 10.89 10.72 -1.86
C CYS A 92 10.30 11.36 -0.60
N ASP A 93 9.01 11.71 -0.61
CA ASP A 93 8.36 12.31 0.55
C ASP A 93 7.94 11.25 1.58
N TRP A 94 8.00 9.96 1.22
CA TRP A 94 7.75 8.82 2.10
C TRP A 94 6.44 8.92 2.89
N VAL A 95 5.39 9.49 2.28
CA VAL A 95 4.09 9.68 2.92
C VAL A 95 3.48 8.33 3.28
N LYS A 96 3.06 8.19 4.53
CA LYS A 96 2.47 6.96 5.08
C LYS A 96 0.96 7.11 5.29
N ILE A 97 0.23 6.04 5.00
CA ILE A 97 -1.14 5.86 5.45
C ILE A 97 -1.11 5.06 6.75
N THR A 98 -1.46 5.71 7.85
CA THR A 98 -1.46 5.12 9.21
C THR A 98 -2.86 4.94 9.78
N ASP A 99 -3.83 5.67 9.24
CA ASP A 99 -5.19 5.80 9.76
C ASP A 99 -6.14 6.34 8.68
N VAL A 100 -7.42 6.45 9.05
CA VAL A 100 -8.48 6.92 8.14
C VAL A 100 -8.23 8.36 7.68
N ASN A 101 -7.63 9.22 8.51
CA ASN A 101 -7.40 10.63 8.16
C ASN A 101 -6.31 10.76 7.10
N SER A 102 -5.18 10.07 7.28
CA SER A 102 -4.08 10.02 6.30
C SER A 102 -4.51 9.38 4.97
N TYR A 103 -5.38 8.39 5.02
CA TYR A 103 -6.02 7.83 3.82
C TYR A 103 -6.89 8.87 3.11
N GLN A 104 -7.77 9.56 3.83
CA GLN A 104 -8.63 10.58 3.24
C GLN A 104 -7.84 11.75 2.64
N LEU A 105 -6.79 12.21 3.32
CA LEU A 105 -5.88 13.24 2.79
C LEU A 105 -5.25 12.84 1.46
N TRP A 106 -4.88 11.57 1.30
CA TRP A 106 -4.33 11.06 0.05
C TRP A 106 -5.38 11.05 -1.08
N ILE A 107 -6.60 10.60 -0.79
CA ILE A 107 -7.71 10.62 -1.75
C ILE A 107 -8.04 12.06 -2.17
N ASP A 108 -8.14 12.98 -1.21
CA ASP A 108 -8.42 14.39 -1.49
C ASP A 108 -7.31 15.04 -2.30
N ALA A 109 -6.04 14.75 -1.99
CA ALA A 109 -4.91 15.24 -2.77
C ALA A 109 -4.96 14.76 -4.22
N PHE A 110 -5.33 13.50 -4.45
CA PHE A 110 -5.51 12.95 -5.79
C PHE A 110 -6.69 13.61 -6.52
N LEU A 111 -7.84 13.80 -5.87
CA LEU A 111 -8.99 14.44 -6.50
C LEU A 111 -8.75 15.91 -6.86
N ASN A 112 -7.82 16.57 -6.18
CA ASN A 112 -7.41 17.94 -6.47
C ASN A 112 -6.33 18.04 -7.56
N THR A 113 -5.78 16.93 -8.06
CA THR A 113 -4.93 16.96 -9.26
C THR A 113 -5.78 17.15 -10.49
N LYS A 114 -5.87 18.39 -10.96
CA LYS A 114 -6.45 18.72 -12.26
C LYS A 114 -5.53 18.33 -13.41
#